data_AF-A0A4Y2ALN8-F1
#
_entry.id   AF-A0A4Y2ALN8-F1
#
_cell.length_a   1.000
_cell.length_b   1.000
_cell.length_c   1.000
_cell.angle_alpha   90.00
_cell.angle_beta   90.00
_cell.angle_gamma   90.00
#
_symmetry.space_group_name_H-M   'P 1'
#
loop_
_entity.id
_entity.type
_entity.pdbx_description
1 polymer ?
#
loop_
_entity_poly.entity_id
_entity_poly.type
_entity_poly.pdbx_seq_one_letter_code
_entity_poly.pdbx_strand_id
1 'polypeptide(L)'
;MYKCVLLSLSLSLSEDLEPILLTLDGILNNHQDDLIVINGDFNAKSPAWGPTRSDSRGLELLNFVLRHHLDIRNDIDSPPTFESTRGKSWIDLTITKNFRREQIV
;
A
#
# COMPACT_ATOMS: atom_id res chain seq x y z
N MET A 1 -23.78 2.13 -10.36
CA MET A 1 -22.92 0.94 -10.16
C MET A 1 -21.54 1.47 -9.80
N TYR A 2 -21.06 1.25 -8.58
CA TYR A 2 -19.71 1.68 -8.21
C TYR A 2 -18.71 0.76 -8.90
N LYS A 3 -17.78 1.32 -9.65
CA LYS A 3 -16.71 0.57 -10.30
C LYS A 3 -15.58 0.38 -9.29
N CYS A 4 -15.11 -0.86 -9.17
CA CYS A 4 -14.04 -1.24 -8.26
C CYS A 4 -12.86 -1.75 -9.07
N VAL A 5 -11.65 -1.28 -8.74
CA VAL A 5 -10.39 -1.74 -9.32
C VAL A 5 -9.58 -2.42 -8.22
N LEU A 6 -9.25 -3.69 -8.42
CA LEU A 6 -8.39 -4.48 -7.54
C LEU A 6 -7.02 -4.63 -8.19
N LEU A 7 -5.97 -4.22 -7.48
CA LEU A 7 -4.58 -4.37 -7.91
C LEU A 7 -3.82 -5.19 -6.87
N SER A 8 -3.17 -6.27 -7.31
CA SER A 8 -2.23 -7.05 -6.48
C SER A 8 -0.81 -6.80 -6.93
N LEU A 9 0.08 -6.48 -5.99
CA LEU A 9 1.48 -6.19 -6.25
C LEU A 9 2.38 -7.19 -5.50
N SER A 10 3.50 -7.53 -6.11
CA SER A 10 4.55 -8.30 -5.46
C SER A 10 5.86 -7.78 -6.00
N LEU A 11 6.62 -7.08 -5.17
CA LEU A 11 7.87 -6.44 -5.55
C LEU A 11 9.00 -7.14 -4.82
N SER A 12 10.03 -7.60 -5.53
CA SER A 12 11.23 -8.11 -4.90
C SER A 12 11.99 -7.00 -4.17
N LEU A 13 12.80 -7.40 -3.18
CA LEU A 13 13.62 -6.48 -2.39
C LEU A 13 14.59 -5.63 -3.22
N SER A 14 14.96 -6.10 -4.42
CA SER A 14 15.93 -5.45 -5.30
C SER A 14 15.30 -4.60 -6.41
N GLU A 15 13.98 -4.70 -6.62
CA GLU A 15 13.30 -3.94 -7.67
C GLU A 15 13.06 -2.49 -7.23
N ASP A 16 13.33 -1.55 -8.13
CA ASP A 16 13.02 -0.14 -7.90
C ASP A 16 11.51 0.08 -7.77
N LEU A 17 11.12 0.94 -6.84
CA LEU A 17 9.72 1.25 -6.58
C LEU A 17 9.15 2.24 -7.62
N GLU A 18 9.99 3.11 -8.17
CA GLU A 18 9.57 4.19 -9.07
C GLU A 18 8.73 3.71 -10.29
N PRO A 19 9.12 2.66 -11.06
CA PRO A 19 8.36 2.26 -12.24
C PRO A 19 6.93 1.80 -11.92
N ILE A 20 6.75 1.12 -10.77
CA ILE A 20 5.44 0.68 -10.34
C ILE A 20 4.60 1.85 -9.84
N LEU A 21 5.19 2.82 -9.14
CA LEU A 21 4.48 4.03 -8.71
C LEU A 21 4.03 4.88 -9.90
N LEU A 22 4.84 4.97 -10.97
CA LEU A 22 4.44 5.64 -12.22
C LEU A 22 3.25 4.94 -12.88
N THR A 23 3.24 3.61 -12.86
CA THR A 23 2.10 2.83 -13.38
C THR A 23 0.84 3.06 -12.55
N LEU A 24 0.98 3.07 -11.21
CA LEU A 24 -0.12 3.35 -10.30
C LEU A 24 -0.64 4.78 -10.46
N ASP A 25 0.23 5.77 -10.64
CA ASP A 25 -0.16 7.16 -10.91
C ASP A 25 -1.11 7.25 -12.12
N GLY A 26 -0.76 6.60 -13.23
CA GLY A 26 -1.61 6.53 -14.42
C GLY A 26 -2.97 5.88 -14.13
N ILE A 27 -3.00 4.78 -13.37
CA ILE A 27 -4.25 4.12 -12.99
C ILE A 27 -5.10 5.03 -12.10
N LEU A 28 -4.51 5.63 -11.06
CA LEU A 28 -5.22 6.51 -10.13
C LEU A 28 -5.80 7.75 -10.84
N ASN A 29 -5.10 8.25 -11.87
CA ASN A 29 -5.54 9.38 -12.69
C ASN A 29 -6.67 9.01 -13.67
N ASN A 30 -6.71 7.75 -14.14
CA ASN A 30 -7.78 7.25 -15.01
C ASN A 30 -9.04 6.80 -14.23
N HIS A 31 -8.90 6.60 -12.92
CA HIS A 31 -9.93 6.02 -12.05
C HIS A 31 -10.22 6.90 -10.82
N GLN A 32 -10.26 8.22 -11.01
CA GLN A 32 -10.32 9.18 -9.89
C GLN A 32 -11.56 9.03 -8.99
N ASP A 33 -12.71 8.66 -9.57
CA ASP A 33 -13.98 8.49 -8.87
C ASP A 33 -14.30 7.04 -8.51
N ASP A 34 -13.47 6.10 -8.97
CA ASP A 34 -13.67 4.68 -8.72
C ASP A 34 -13.19 4.31 -7.32
N LEU A 35 -13.76 3.23 -6.77
CA LEU A 35 -13.18 2.57 -5.62
C LEU A 35 -11.92 1.82 -6.06
N ILE A 36 -10.80 2.07 -5.40
CA ILE A 36 -9.54 1.38 -5.71
C ILE A 36 -9.03 0.70 -4.45
N VAL A 37 -8.67 -0.57 -4.58
CA VAL A 37 -7.96 -1.33 -3.56
C VAL A 37 -6.66 -1.84 -4.15
N ILE A 38 -5.56 -1.42 -3.55
CA ILE A 38 -4.20 -1.85 -3.87
C ILE A 38 -3.75 -2.72 -2.71
N ASN A 39 -3.44 -3.98 -2.98
CA ASN A 39 -2.85 -4.88 -1.99
C ASN A 39 -1.55 -5.47 -2.52
N GLY A 40 -0.68 -5.91 -1.63
CA GLY A 40 0.51 -6.64 -2.05
C GLY A 40 1.70 -6.53 -1.13
N ASP A 41 2.75 -7.28 -1.49
CA ASP A 41 4.07 -7.20 -0.89
C ASP A 41 4.85 -6.05 -1.53
N PHE A 42 5.06 -4.99 -0.75
CA PHE A 42 5.83 -3.84 -1.19
C PHE A 42 7.29 -3.91 -0.76
N ASN A 43 7.67 -4.84 0.13
CA ASN A 43 9.00 -4.89 0.73
C ASN A 43 9.48 -3.52 1.26
N ALA A 44 8.55 -2.72 1.80
CA ALA A 44 8.76 -1.36 2.25
C ALA A 44 8.38 -1.21 3.73
N LYS A 45 9.17 -0.45 4.50
CA LYS A 45 8.99 -0.34 5.96
C LYS A 45 8.64 1.08 6.37
N SER A 46 7.62 1.24 7.19
CA SER A 46 7.27 2.51 7.80
C SER A 46 6.45 2.31 9.08
N PRO A 47 6.62 3.19 10.09
CA PRO A 47 5.71 3.28 11.23
C PRO A 47 4.24 3.45 10.84
N ALA A 48 3.96 3.93 9.62
CA ALA A 48 2.59 4.17 9.16
C ALA A 48 1.75 2.89 8.95
N TRP A 49 2.38 1.71 8.87
CA TRP A 49 1.69 0.43 8.66
C TRP A 49 2.23 -0.72 9.52
N GLY A 50 3.07 -0.42 10.50
CA GLY A 50 3.55 -1.41 11.46
C GLY A 50 4.69 -0.90 12.35
N PRO A 51 5.04 -1.63 13.42
CA PRO A 51 6.05 -1.25 14.41
C PRO A 51 7.49 -1.49 13.88
N THR A 52 7.89 -0.69 12.89
CA THR A 52 9.23 -0.72 12.29
C THR A 52 9.78 0.70 12.10
N ARG A 53 11.10 0.83 11.92
CA ARG A 53 11.70 2.08 11.43
C ARG A 53 11.46 2.21 9.93
N SER A 54 11.32 3.45 9.45
CA SER A 54 11.24 3.73 8.02
C SER A 54 12.54 3.40 7.31
N ASP A 55 12.43 2.79 6.13
CA ASP A 55 13.51 2.75 5.13
C ASP A 55 13.22 3.73 3.98
N SER A 56 14.17 3.85 3.04
CA SER A 56 14.04 4.75 1.89
C SER A 56 12.80 4.43 1.05
N ARG A 57 12.55 3.13 0.85
CA ARG A 57 11.45 2.61 0.05
C ARG A 57 10.09 2.87 0.69
N GLY A 58 10.00 2.73 2.02
CA GLY A 58 8.81 3.09 2.79
C GLY A 58 8.57 4.60 2.82
N LEU A 59 9.62 5.42 2.85
CA LEU A 59 9.47 6.87 2.72
C LEU A 59 8.91 7.26 1.34
N GLU A 60 9.42 6.64 0.27
CA GLU A 60 8.94 6.86 -1.09
C GLU A 60 7.47 6.44 -1.26
N LEU A 61 7.11 5.24 -0.79
CA LEU A 61 5.73 4.75 -0.80
C LEU A 61 4.80 5.65 0.03
N LEU A 62 5.23 6.10 1.21
CA LEU A 62 4.45 6.99 2.05
C LEU A 62 4.22 8.34 1.37
N ASN A 63 5.23 8.91 0.70
CA ASN A 63 5.08 10.13 -0.07
C ASN A 63 4.07 9.97 -1.22
N PHE A 64 4.07 8.81 -1.89
CA PHE A 64 3.08 8.49 -2.91
C PHE A 64 1.67 8.41 -2.34
N VAL A 65 1.48 7.69 -1.22
CA VAL A 65 0.20 7.59 -0.51
C VAL A 65 -0.34 8.98 -0.16
N LEU A 66 0.51 9.84 0.41
CA LEU A 66 0.12 11.21 0.79
C LEU A 66 -0.24 12.08 -0.42
N ARG A 67 0.55 12.01 -1.51
CA ARG A 67 0.31 12.77 -2.74
C ARG A 67 -1.05 12.46 -3.36
N HIS A 68 -1.47 11.20 -3.32
CA HIS A 68 -2.72 10.75 -3.95
C HIS A 68 -3.90 10.67 -2.98
N HIS A 69 -3.72 11.12 -1.73
CA HIS A 69 -4.74 11.04 -0.67
C HIS A 69 -5.30 9.62 -0.50
N LEU A 70 -4.41 8.63 -0.49
CA LEU A 70 -4.78 7.24 -0.28
C LEU A 70 -4.83 6.92 1.22
N ASP A 71 -5.70 5.98 1.59
CA ASP A 71 -5.77 5.48 2.96
C ASP A 71 -4.95 4.20 3.10
N ILE A 72 -4.08 4.14 4.10
CA ILE A 72 -3.48 2.89 4.55
C ILE A 72 -4.48 2.18 5.46
N ARG A 73 -4.81 0.92 5.16
CA ARG A 73 -5.80 0.12 5.90
C ARG A 73 -5.20 -0.87 6.88
N ASN A 74 -3.88 -1.04 6.86
CA ASN A 74 -3.18 -1.85 7.84
C ASN A 74 -3.41 -1.32 9.25
N ASP A 75 -3.63 -2.24 10.20
CA ASP A 75 -3.57 -1.93 11.62
C ASP A 75 -2.10 -1.89 12.04
N ILE A 76 -1.69 -0.77 12.64
CA ILE A 76 -0.32 -0.57 13.12
C ILE A 76 0.04 -1.54 14.25
N ASP A 77 -0.94 -2.00 15.02
CA ASP A 77 -0.75 -2.93 16.14
C ASP A 77 -0.94 -4.41 15.70
N SER A 78 -1.05 -4.66 14.39
CA SER A 78 -1.21 -6.01 13.85
C SER A 78 0.04 -6.89 14.09
N PRO A 79 -0.13 -8.22 14.13
CA PRO A 79 0.98 -9.15 13.99
C PRO A 79 1.77 -8.90 12.70
N PRO A 80 3.05 -9.31 12.63
CA PRO A 80 3.84 -9.16 11.41
C PRO A 80 3.21 -9.89 10.25
N THR A 81 3.24 -9.26 9.07
CA THR A 81 2.75 -9.88 7.83
C THR A 81 3.74 -10.93 7.30
N PHE A 82 5.01 -10.82 7.69
CA PHE A 82 6.06 -11.78 7.37
C PHE A 82 6.92 -12.09 8.60
N GLU A 83 7.17 -13.37 8.84
CA GLU A 83 8.04 -13.86 9.91
C GLU A 83 8.99 -14.93 9.38
N SER A 84 10.26 -14.82 9.75
CA SER A 84 11.31 -15.78 9.39
C SER A 84 12.28 -15.98 10.55
N THR A 85 13.22 -16.92 10.40
CA THR A 85 14.33 -17.10 11.36
C THR A 85 15.20 -15.85 11.52
N ARG A 86 15.12 -14.88 10.59
CA ARG A 86 15.88 -13.63 10.61
C ARG A 86 15.12 -12.46 11.24
N GLY A 87 13.84 -12.66 11.59
CA GLY A 87 13.02 -11.64 12.23
C GLY A 87 11.65 -11.46 11.58
N LYS A 88 11.00 -10.38 11.98
CA LYS A 88 9.60 -10.03 11.68
C LYS A 88 9.53 -8.74 10.87
N SER A 89 8.54 -8.63 9.98
CA SER A 89 8.30 -7.42 9.20
C SER A 89 6.84 -7.24 8.80
N TRP A 90 6.49 -5.97 8.51
CA TRP A 90 5.19 -5.51 8.03
C TRP A 90 5.40 -4.91 6.65
N ILE A 91 5.44 -5.78 5.64
CA ILE A 91 5.81 -5.44 4.25
C ILE A 91 4.65 -5.63 3.28
N ASP A 92 3.59 -6.29 3.71
CA ASP A 92 2.35 -6.44 2.97
C ASP A 92 1.38 -5.33 3.35
N LEU A 93 0.92 -4.55 2.37
CA LEU A 93 0.02 -3.43 2.60
C LEU A 93 -1.33 -3.62 1.92
N THR A 94 -2.36 -3.02 2.51
CA THR A 94 -3.62 -2.71 1.85
C THR A 94 -3.82 -1.19 1.86
N ILE A 95 -3.90 -0.62 0.67
CA ILE A 95 -4.04 0.82 0.42
C ILE A 95 -5.32 1.03 -0.39
N THR A 96 -6.10 2.06 -0.08
CA THR A 96 -7.39 2.29 -0.76
C THR A 96 -7.58 3.73 -1.18
N LYS A 97 -8.37 3.93 -2.24
CA LYS A 97 -8.92 5.23 -2.65
C LYS A 97 -10.44 5.17 -2.66
N ASN A 98 -11.10 6.24 -2.22
CA ASN A 98 -12.55 6.41 -2.21
C ASN A 98 -13.32 5.33 -1.43
N PHE A 99 -12.67 4.62 -0.51
CA PHE A 99 -13.31 3.57 0.28
C PHE A 99 -14.09 4.17 1.45
N ARG A 100 -15.41 4.22 1.31
CA ARG A 100 -16.32 4.69 2.36
C ARG A 100 -16.74 3.51 3.25
N ARG A 101 -16.55 3.63 4.58
CA ARG A 101 -16.89 2.59 5.56
C ARG A 101 -18.38 2.20 5.57
N GLU A 102 -19.24 3.07 5.05
CA GLU A 102 -20.70 2.89 4.95
C GLU A 102 -21.14 1.81 3.94
N GLN A 103 -20.21 1.24 3.17
CA GLN A 103 -20.50 0.22 2.15
C GLN A 103 -20.40 -1.23 2.67
N ILE A 104 -20.17 -1.42 3.97
CA ILE A 104 -20.25 -2.73 4.63
C ILE A 104 -21.47 -2.70 5.55
N VAL A 105 -22.64 -3.05 4.99
CA VAL A 105 -23.86 -3.38 5.75
C VAL A 105 -24.31 -4.76 5.30
#